data_AF-A0A5U8XK50-F1
#
_entry.id   AF-A0A5U8XK50-F1
#
_cell.length_a   1.000
_cell.length_b   1.000
_cell.length_c   1.000
_cell.angle_alpha   90.00
_cell.angle_beta   90.00
_cell.angle_gamma   90.00
#
_symmetry.space_group_name_H-M   'P 1'
#
loop_
_entity.id
_entity.type
_entity.pdbx_description
1 polymer ?
#
loop_
_entity_poly.entity_id
_entity_poly.type
_entity_poly.pdbx_seq_one_letter_code
_entity_poly.pdbx_strand_id
1 'polypeptide(L)'
;MPSSVRKIYDQLFSKVTIDVRMHKRIQHYVSTIFSRDTNVEWFGSALLGVHTIRFYDTDRDRFFDEVIQVDEDYLTELLNDKKLSDMVMEWNVTGDVFNLTVVYLVHRYLALIDKDKLAYDAIVSLVELLQFKFYTSIYSHFFKRPVDLPAAEATYAALSMKFDIKQVGSWGKHIRARAEYFVSKESPHYDNIKRFQDTPKIIYFISDLNTRTKQTVKDYYAILDVVRRDNSRMLVQSAMVDVNGETILRDRVSAFNTAKQNLLEASMSLSSMYKEELARVVLEIVPKASPNALKTIIVYITSLPYGKERGEIEQIMVDTLTHAFDYVTTNRVNFTDVAFLLNKLRALYMASKTTDPYILTLRTRIEKLAKKHTHLRRDADLAALRNALLLYFMIRALASVNN
;
A
#
# COMPACT_ATOMS: atom_id res chain seq x y z
N MET A 1 -2.54 22.62 32.51
CA MET A 1 -2.77 23.99 32.01
C MET A 1 -3.11 23.89 30.52
N PRO A 2 -4.04 24.68 29.95
CA PRO A 2 -4.27 24.64 28.50
C PRO A 2 -2.94 24.96 27.80
N SER A 3 -2.49 24.07 26.91
CA SER A 3 -1.25 24.23 26.14
C SER A 3 -1.17 25.64 25.55
N SER A 4 -0.05 26.31 25.76
CA SER A 4 0.24 27.67 25.27
C SER A 4 -0.03 27.84 23.77
N VAL A 5 0.16 26.79 22.97
CA VAL A 5 -0.13 26.78 21.52
C VAL A 5 -1.62 27.04 21.22
N ARG A 6 -2.53 26.33 21.90
CA ARG A 6 -3.98 26.54 21.69
C ARG A 6 -4.40 27.97 21.99
N LYS A 7 -3.87 28.57 23.07
CA LYS A 7 -4.23 29.94 23.44
C LYS A 7 -3.82 30.95 22.37
N ILE A 8 -2.64 30.78 21.78
CA ILE A 8 -2.15 31.62 20.67
C ILE A 8 -3.10 31.51 19.48
N TYR A 9 -3.42 30.28 19.06
CA TYR A 9 -4.36 30.07 17.96
C TYR A 9 -5.76 30.60 18.26
N ASP A 10 -6.32 30.33 19.44
CA ASP A 10 -7.65 30.83 19.84
C ASP A 10 -7.71 32.36 19.85
N GLN A 11 -6.61 33.04 20.24
CA GLN A 11 -6.52 34.50 20.20
C GLN A 11 -6.48 35.03 18.76
N LEU A 12 -5.61 34.50 17.90
CA LEU A 12 -5.46 34.97 16.52
C LEU A 12 -6.67 34.62 15.64
N PHE A 13 -7.29 33.46 15.88
CA PHE A 13 -8.48 33.01 15.15
C PHE A 13 -9.79 33.49 15.78
N SER A 14 -9.74 34.40 16.75
CA SER A 14 -10.93 34.94 17.43
C SER A 14 -11.91 35.61 16.48
N LYS A 15 -11.41 36.22 15.39
CA LYS A 15 -12.22 36.85 14.33
C LYS A 15 -12.50 35.93 13.13
N VAL A 16 -11.88 34.75 13.08
CA VAL A 16 -12.06 33.79 11.99
C VAL A 16 -13.33 32.99 12.22
N THR A 17 -14.33 33.26 11.38
CA THR A 17 -15.61 32.56 11.39
C THR A 17 -15.55 31.33 10.48
N ILE A 18 -15.95 30.18 11.02
CA ILE A 18 -16.01 28.93 10.25
C ILE A 18 -17.47 28.72 9.84
N ASP A 19 -17.79 29.21 8.65
CA ASP A 19 -19.10 29.13 8.02
C ASP A 19 -19.00 28.51 6.61
N VAL A 20 -20.14 28.39 5.93
CA VAL A 20 -20.21 27.86 4.56
C VAL A 20 -19.30 28.61 3.58
N ARG A 21 -19.06 29.92 3.80
CA ARG A 21 -18.16 30.72 2.96
C ARG A 21 -16.71 30.28 3.16
N MET A 22 -16.31 30.02 4.40
CA MET A 22 -15.00 29.45 4.74
C MET A 22 -14.83 28.06 4.12
N HIS A 23 -15.84 27.19 4.19
CA HIS A 23 -15.78 25.83 3.63
C HIS A 23 -15.49 25.89 2.12
N LYS A 24 -16.26 26.72 1.39
CA LYS A 24 -16.09 26.92 -0.05
C LYS A 24 -14.74 27.54 -0.41
N ARG A 25 -14.25 28.50 0.38
CA ARG A 25 -12.90 29.10 0.18
C ARG A 25 -11.81 28.05 0.29
N ILE A 26 -11.84 27.21 1.33
CA ILE A 26 -10.88 26.12 1.52
C ILE A 26 -10.93 25.15 0.34
N GLN A 27 -12.12 24.66 -0.03
CA GLN A 27 -12.27 23.72 -1.14
C GLN A 27 -11.79 24.30 -2.47
N HIS A 28 -12.15 25.56 -2.76
CA HIS A 28 -11.71 26.23 -3.97
C HIS A 28 -10.19 26.41 -4.01
N TYR A 29 -9.60 26.84 -2.90
CA TYR A 29 -8.15 26.96 -2.75
C TYR A 29 -7.46 25.61 -3.00
N VAL A 30 -7.85 24.55 -2.30
CA VAL A 30 -7.26 23.21 -2.47
C VAL A 30 -7.43 22.70 -3.91
N SER A 31 -8.62 22.84 -4.48
CA SER A 31 -8.90 22.46 -5.88
C SER A 31 -8.00 23.20 -6.87
N THR A 32 -7.70 24.48 -6.64
CA THR A 32 -6.82 25.28 -7.50
C THR A 32 -5.38 24.79 -7.44
N ILE A 33 -4.93 24.27 -6.30
CA ILE A 33 -3.60 23.63 -6.18
C ILE A 33 -3.58 22.30 -6.93
N PHE A 34 -4.63 21.50 -6.75
CA PHE A 34 -4.67 20.14 -7.25
C PHE A 34 -4.91 20.06 -8.76
N SER A 35 -5.56 21.06 -9.33
CA SER A 35 -5.89 21.14 -10.76
C SER A 35 -4.78 21.68 -11.66
N ARG A 36 -3.63 22.12 -11.10
CA ARG A 36 -2.47 22.54 -11.91
C ARG A 36 -1.95 21.36 -12.74
N ASP A 37 -1.56 21.62 -13.99
CA ASP A 37 -1.20 20.61 -15.00
C ASP A 37 -0.43 19.39 -14.44
N THR A 38 0.75 19.58 -13.84
CA THR A 38 1.54 18.43 -13.37
C THR A 38 1.01 17.79 -12.08
N ASN A 39 0.27 18.57 -11.27
CA ASN A 39 -0.35 18.07 -10.05
C ASN A 39 -1.57 17.19 -10.38
N VAL A 40 -2.42 17.62 -11.32
CA VAL A 40 -3.64 16.88 -11.70
C VAL A 40 -3.31 15.53 -12.31
N GLU A 41 -2.27 15.47 -13.15
CA GLU A 41 -1.76 14.21 -13.69
C GLU A 41 -1.28 13.27 -12.58
N TRP A 42 -0.58 13.82 -11.59
CA TRP A 42 -0.13 13.03 -10.44
C TRP A 42 -1.31 12.47 -9.64
N PHE A 43 -2.32 13.28 -9.33
CA PHE A 43 -3.50 12.79 -8.60
C PHE A 43 -4.28 11.73 -9.38
N GLY A 44 -4.33 11.82 -10.71
CA GLY A 44 -5.00 10.84 -11.59
C GLY A 44 -4.18 9.56 -11.82
N SER A 45 -2.88 9.59 -11.58
CA SER A 45 -1.96 8.48 -11.81
C SER A 45 -1.78 7.62 -10.54
N ALA A 46 -1.37 6.37 -10.75
CA ALA A 46 -0.85 5.51 -9.67
C ALA A 46 0.68 5.38 -9.72
N LEU A 47 1.32 5.96 -10.73
CA LEU A 47 2.74 5.78 -11.00
C LEU A 47 3.60 6.64 -10.09
N LEU A 48 4.70 6.07 -9.59
CA LEU A 48 5.62 6.74 -8.70
C LEU A 48 6.67 7.55 -9.48
N GLY A 49 6.75 8.85 -9.21
CA GLY A 49 7.85 9.71 -9.65
C GLY A 49 7.85 10.08 -11.15
N VAL A 50 6.81 9.74 -11.91
CA VAL A 50 6.65 10.15 -13.33
C VAL A 50 6.32 11.63 -13.44
N HIS A 51 5.32 12.08 -12.67
CA HIS A 51 4.88 13.47 -12.68
C HIS A 51 5.59 14.26 -11.59
N THR A 52 6.04 15.47 -11.93
CA THR A 52 6.59 16.40 -10.95
C THR A 52 5.44 17.08 -10.20
N ILE A 53 5.54 17.15 -8.88
CA ILE A 53 4.53 17.81 -8.04
C ILE A 53 5.13 18.97 -7.25
N ARG A 54 4.36 20.04 -7.10
CA ARG A 54 4.80 21.25 -6.40
C ARG A 54 3.69 21.86 -5.56
N PHE A 55 4.06 22.19 -4.34
CA PHE A 55 3.39 23.13 -3.45
C PHE A 55 4.39 24.28 -3.27
N TYR A 56 4.00 25.49 -3.67
CA TYR A 56 4.87 26.66 -3.69
C TYR A 56 4.68 27.51 -2.44
N ASP A 57 5.66 28.36 -2.13
CA ASP A 57 5.53 29.34 -1.05
C ASP A 57 4.34 30.30 -1.30
N THR A 58 4.09 30.66 -2.56
CA THR A 58 2.89 31.43 -2.94
C THR A 58 1.57 30.74 -2.60
N ASP A 59 1.56 29.41 -2.46
CA ASP A 59 0.37 28.68 -2.02
C ASP A 59 0.15 28.87 -0.52
N ARG A 60 1.23 28.81 0.26
CA ARG A 60 1.23 29.13 1.68
C ARG A 60 0.78 30.58 1.91
N ASP A 61 1.35 31.54 1.17
CA ASP A 61 0.98 32.95 1.29
C ASP A 61 -0.53 33.15 1.04
N ARG A 62 -1.04 32.59 -0.06
CA ARG A 62 -2.49 32.64 -0.38
C ARG A 62 -3.35 32.00 0.69
N PHE A 63 -2.88 30.93 1.34
CA PHE A 63 -3.61 30.32 2.43
C PHE A 63 -3.80 31.31 3.59
N PHE A 64 -2.72 31.94 4.04
CA PHE A 64 -2.75 32.90 5.14
C PHE A 64 -3.49 34.19 4.78
N ASP A 65 -3.21 34.78 3.62
CA ASP A 65 -3.75 36.08 3.22
C ASP A 65 -5.17 36.00 2.67
N GLU A 66 -5.44 35.03 1.80
CA GLU A 66 -6.70 34.97 1.03
C GLU A 66 -7.71 33.96 1.56
N VAL A 67 -7.27 32.90 2.27
CA VAL A 67 -8.17 31.82 2.73
C VAL A 67 -8.53 31.99 4.20
N ILE A 68 -7.55 32.20 5.07
CA ILE A 68 -7.80 32.29 6.52
C ILE A 68 -7.70 33.71 7.08
N GLN A 69 -7.06 34.63 6.35
CA GLN A 69 -6.86 36.03 6.74
C GLN A 69 -6.24 36.16 8.13
N VAL A 70 -5.15 35.43 8.35
CA VAL A 70 -4.36 35.44 9.59
C VAL A 70 -2.92 35.79 9.23
N ASP A 71 -2.35 36.72 9.97
CA ASP A 71 -0.95 37.13 9.82
C ASP A 71 -0.01 35.99 10.21
N GLU A 72 0.67 35.43 9.21
CA GLU A 72 1.61 34.32 9.40
C GLU A 72 2.85 34.74 10.19
N ASP A 73 3.41 35.91 9.93
CA ASP A 73 4.64 36.38 10.57
C ASP A 73 4.40 36.60 12.06
N TYR A 74 3.27 37.21 12.41
CA TYR A 74 2.89 37.41 13.80
C TYR A 74 2.57 36.08 14.51
N LEU A 75 1.90 35.14 13.84
CA LEU A 75 1.69 33.80 14.39
C LEU A 75 3.02 33.07 14.61
N THR A 76 3.96 33.20 13.67
CA THR A 76 5.30 32.63 13.75
C THR A 76 6.08 33.20 14.93
N GLU A 77 6.05 34.52 15.12
CA GLU A 77 6.69 35.19 16.26
C GLU A 77 6.15 34.66 17.60
N LEU A 78 4.82 34.54 17.73
CA LEU A 78 4.19 34.05 18.96
C LEU A 78 4.52 32.58 19.26
N LEU A 79 4.59 31.74 18.22
CA LEU A 79 4.94 30.32 18.37
C LEU A 79 6.44 30.11 18.68
N ASN A 80 7.29 31.04 18.23
CA ASN A 80 8.75 31.01 18.46
C ASN A 80 9.18 31.61 19.81
N ASP A 81 8.25 32.10 20.65
CA ASP A 81 8.58 32.56 22.01
C ASP A 81 9.32 31.45 22.77
N LYS A 82 10.49 31.78 23.33
CA LYS A 82 11.40 30.85 24.03
C LYS A 82 10.74 30.04 25.14
N LYS A 83 9.59 30.46 25.68
CA LYS A 83 8.81 29.69 26.67
C LYS A 83 8.03 28.50 26.08
N LEU A 84 7.82 28.48 24.76
CA LEU A 84 7.22 27.40 23.96
C LEU A 84 8.26 26.54 23.24
N SER A 85 9.46 27.09 23.07
CA SER A 85 10.55 26.63 22.21
C SER A 85 10.99 25.18 22.42
N ASP A 86 11.03 24.67 23.65
CA ASP A 86 11.63 23.36 23.94
C ASP A 86 10.86 22.16 23.32
N MET A 87 9.58 22.33 22.97
CA MET A 87 8.78 21.27 22.32
C MET A 87 8.51 21.49 20.83
N VAL A 88 8.46 22.74 20.37
CA VAL A 88 8.02 23.08 19.00
C VAL A 88 9.19 23.19 18.03
N MET A 89 10.38 23.59 18.50
CA MET A 89 11.47 24.03 17.62
C MET A 89 12.48 22.95 17.22
N GLU A 90 12.57 21.81 17.91
CA GLU A 90 13.55 20.77 17.56
C GLU A 90 13.18 19.95 16.31
N TRP A 91 12.01 20.19 15.70
CA TRP A 91 11.43 19.31 14.70
C TRP A 91 10.95 20.11 13.46
N ASN A 92 11.83 20.31 12.48
CA ASN A 92 11.62 21.11 11.24
C ASN A 92 10.28 20.91 10.51
N VAL A 93 9.65 19.73 10.61
CA VAL A 93 8.36 19.44 9.96
C VAL A 93 7.18 19.72 10.88
N THR A 94 7.28 19.42 12.16
CA THR A 94 6.14 19.54 13.09
C THR A 94 6.04 20.91 13.77
N GLY A 95 7.12 21.68 13.76
CA GLY A 95 7.13 23.09 14.16
C GLY A 95 6.73 24.07 13.05
N ASP A 96 6.52 23.60 11.82
CA ASP A 96 6.12 24.44 10.69
C ASP A 96 4.72 25.03 10.92
N VAL A 97 4.63 26.36 10.85
CA VAL A 97 3.45 27.17 11.20
C VAL A 97 2.27 26.82 10.30
N PHE A 98 2.49 26.61 9.01
CA PHE A 98 1.46 26.14 8.09
C PHE A 98 0.87 24.79 8.53
N ASN A 99 1.73 23.81 8.83
CA ASN A 99 1.27 22.48 9.24
C ASN A 99 0.45 22.54 10.54
N LEU A 100 0.93 23.29 11.54
CA LEU A 100 0.21 23.49 12.80
C LEU A 100 -1.13 24.18 12.59
N THR A 101 -1.16 25.18 11.70
CA THR A 101 -2.38 25.93 11.36
C THR A 101 -3.43 25.04 10.73
N VAL A 102 -3.03 24.16 9.80
CA VAL A 102 -3.94 23.17 9.22
C VAL A 102 -4.54 22.27 10.30
N VAL A 103 -3.74 21.77 11.25
CA VAL A 103 -4.25 20.92 12.34
C VAL A 103 -5.15 21.70 13.31
N TYR A 104 -4.88 22.98 13.55
CA TYR A 104 -5.79 23.83 14.33
C TYR A 104 -7.14 24.03 13.63
N LEU A 105 -7.16 24.20 12.31
CA LEU A 105 -8.42 24.22 11.56
C LEU A 105 -9.13 22.87 11.63
N VAL A 106 -8.42 21.75 11.51
CA VAL A 106 -9.00 20.41 11.72
C VAL A 106 -9.69 20.35 13.09
N HIS A 107 -9.03 20.78 14.17
CA HIS A 107 -9.64 20.88 15.50
C HIS A 107 -10.96 21.65 15.48
N ARG A 108 -10.97 22.85 14.89
CA ARG A 108 -12.16 23.71 14.85
C ARG A 108 -13.29 23.13 14.00
N TYR A 109 -12.97 22.42 12.92
CA TYR A 109 -13.93 21.77 12.03
C TYR A 109 -14.54 20.50 12.62
N LEU A 110 -13.79 19.72 13.43
CA LEU A 110 -14.27 18.46 14.02
C LEU A 110 -15.57 18.61 14.85
N ALA A 111 -15.87 19.80 15.37
CA ALA A 111 -17.12 20.06 16.08
C ALA A 111 -18.36 20.19 15.15
N LEU A 112 -18.14 20.38 13.85
CA LEU A 112 -19.16 20.71 12.85
C LEU A 112 -19.49 19.55 11.91
N ILE A 113 -18.56 18.60 11.72
CA ILE A 113 -18.65 17.58 10.67
C ILE A 113 -19.87 16.64 10.77
N ASP A 114 -20.39 16.41 11.98
CA ASP A 114 -21.57 15.55 12.18
C ASP A 114 -22.87 16.27 11.72
N LYS A 115 -22.83 17.59 11.50
CA LYS A 115 -24.00 18.44 11.20
C LYS A 115 -23.94 19.13 9.84
N ASP A 116 -22.74 19.32 9.30
CA ASP A 116 -22.51 20.03 8.05
C ASP A 116 -21.60 19.21 7.13
N LYS A 117 -22.18 18.72 6.02
CA LYS A 117 -21.46 17.96 5.01
C LYS A 117 -20.37 18.79 4.31
N LEU A 118 -20.60 20.08 4.08
CA LEU A 118 -19.59 20.96 3.50
C LEU A 118 -18.42 21.18 4.47
N ALA A 119 -18.70 21.20 5.78
CA ALA A 119 -17.65 21.22 6.80
C ALA A 119 -16.82 19.92 6.78
N TYR A 120 -17.48 18.76 6.60
CA TYR A 120 -16.79 17.48 6.42
C TYR A 120 -15.90 17.48 5.16
N ASP A 121 -16.41 17.93 4.02
CA ASP A 121 -15.61 17.95 2.80
C ASP A 121 -14.42 18.94 2.92
N ALA A 122 -14.60 20.08 3.59
CA ALA A 122 -13.53 21.06 3.82
C ALA A 122 -12.43 20.53 4.75
N ILE A 123 -12.77 19.82 5.83
CA ILE A 123 -11.76 19.23 6.73
C ILE A 123 -10.96 18.12 6.03
N VAL A 124 -11.61 17.32 5.18
CA VAL A 124 -10.94 16.29 4.38
C VAL A 124 -9.95 16.96 3.42
N SER A 125 -10.37 18.01 2.71
CA SER A 125 -9.49 18.76 1.80
C SER A 125 -8.29 19.42 2.50
N LEU A 126 -8.44 19.89 3.74
CA LEU A 126 -7.30 20.38 4.53
C LEU A 126 -6.25 19.29 4.80
N VAL A 127 -6.70 18.08 5.15
CA VAL A 127 -5.80 16.95 5.41
C VAL A 127 -5.21 16.39 4.10
N GLU A 128 -5.96 16.39 3.00
CA GLU A 128 -5.42 16.10 1.65
C GLU A 128 -4.30 17.08 1.28
N LEU A 129 -4.50 18.39 1.51
CA LEU A 129 -3.51 19.42 1.23
C LEU A 129 -2.23 19.23 2.05
N LEU A 130 -2.37 18.95 3.35
CA LEU A 130 -1.23 18.70 4.23
C LEU A 130 -0.41 17.49 3.77
N GLN A 131 -1.09 16.40 3.39
CA GLN A 131 -0.43 15.25 2.79
C GLN A 131 0.28 15.61 1.48
N PHE A 132 -0.38 16.36 0.61
CA PHE A 132 0.19 16.78 -0.67
C PHE A 132 1.48 17.59 -0.49
N LYS A 133 1.50 18.55 0.45
CA LYS A 133 2.73 19.28 0.84
C LYS A 133 3.85 18.36 1.32
N PHE A 134 3.53 17.30 2.06
CA PHE A 134 4.55 16.30 2.42
C PHE A 134 5.04 15.50 1.22
N TYR A 135 4.14 15.07 0.34
CA TYR A 135 4.53 14.37 -0.89
C TYR A 135 5.44 15.25 -1.75
N THR A 136 5.17 16.55 -1.91
CA THR A 136 6.02 17.43 -2.72
C THR A 136 7.44 17.55 -2.17
N SER A 137 7.59 17.72 -0.86
CA SER A 137 8.89 17.71 -0.18
C SER A 137 9.61 16.37 -0.36
N ILE A 138 8.94 15.25 -0.09
CA ILE A 138 9.52 13.91 -0.24
C ILE A 138 9.93 13.65 -1.69
N TYR A 139 9.08 13.99 -2.67
CA TYR A 139 9.36 13.80 -4.08
C TYR A 139 10.59 14.58 -4.54
N SER A 140 10.76 15.82 -4.06
CA SER A 140 11.94 16.63 -4.39
C SER A 140 13.26 15.98 -3.94
N HIS A 141 13.23 15.18 -2.86
CA HIS A 141 14.39 14.45 -2.36
C HIS A 141 14.62 13.13 -3.10
N PHE A 142 13.57 12.35 -3.37
CA PHE A 142 13.67 11.02 -3.98
C PHE A 142 13.80 11.06 -5.51
N PHE A 143 13.23 12.06 -6.17
CA PHE A 143 13.13 12.15 -7.63
C PHE A 143 13.74 13.45 -8.14
N LYS A 144 15.09 13.50 -8.18
CA LYS A 144 15.81 14.62 -8.80
C LYS A 144 15.48 14.79 -10.29
N ARG A 145 15.07 13.70 -10.94
CA ARG A 145 14.55 13.66 -12.31
C ARG A 145 13.32 12.75 -12.34
N PRO A 146 12.35 13.02 -13.22
CA PRO A 146 11.23 12.12 -13.45
C PRO A 146 11.70 10.68 -13.71
N VAL A 147 10.93 9.74 -13.19
CA VAL A 147 11.07 8.31 -13.49
C VAL A 147 10.57 8.09 -14.91
N ASP A 148 11.28 7.28 -15.69
CA ASP A 148 10.85 6.90 -17.01
C ASP A 148 9.54 6.10 -16.93
N LEU A 149 8.60 6.41 -17.84
CA LEU A 149 7.26 5.82 -17.84
C LEU A 149 7.30 4.27 -17.84
N PRO A 150 8.13 3.60 -18.66
CA PRO A 150 8.21 2.14 -18.66
C PRO A 150 8.64 1.55 -17.31
N ALA A 151 9.68 2.09 -16.66
CA ALA A 151 10.08 1.60 -15.34
C ALA A 151 9.00 1.86 -14.29
N ALA A 152 8.30 3.00 -14.35
CA ALA A 152 7.23 3.31 -13.41
C ALA A 152 6.02 2.37 -13.57
N GLU A 153 5.63 2.07 -14.80
CA GLU A 153 4.57 1.10 -15.13
C GLU A 153 4.94 -0.32 -14.70
N ALA A 154 6.16 -0.76 -15.01
CA ALA A 154 6.67 -2.06 -14.56
C ALA A 154 6.72 -2.15 -13.03
N THR A 155 7.10 -1.07 -12.35
CA THR A 155 7.07 -1.00 -10.88
C THR A 155 5.65 -1.09 -10.35
N TYR A 156 4.70 -0.34 -10.93
CA TYR A 156 3.29 -0.42 -10.54
C TYR A 156 2.71 -1.83 -10.76
N ALA A 157 3.08 -2.49 -11.86
CA ALA A 157 2.70 -3.87 -12.14
C ALA A 157 3.26 -4.84 -11.09
N ALA A 158 4.50 -4.64 -10.65
CA ALA A 158 5.17 -5.44 -9.62
C ALA A 158 4.67 -5.17 -8.20
N LEU A 159 3.90 -4.10 -7.95
CA LEU A 159 3.29 -3.88 -6.65
C LEU A 159 2.28 -4.98 -6.33
N SER A 160 2.42 -5.59 -5.14
CA SER A 160 1.39 -6.47 -4.61
C SER A 160 0.22 -5.68 -4.01
N MET A 161 -0.89 -6.37 -3.74
CA MET A 161 -2.09 -5.75 -3.17
C MET A 161 -1.91 -5.24 -1.73
N LYS A 162 -0.75 -5.45 -1.10
CA LYS A 162 -0.44 -4.85 0.22
C LYS A 162 -0.26 -3.32 0.17
N PHE A 163 -0.03 -2.77 -1.03
CA PHE A 163 0.14 -1.34 -1.22
C PHE A 163 -1.23 -0.69 -1.42
N ASP A 164 -1.61 0.25 -0.55
CA ASP A 164 -2.89 0.97 -0.64
C ASP A 164 -3.11 1.59 -2.04
N ILE A 165 -2.04 2.16 -2.62
CA ILE A 165 -2.07 2.75 -3.98
C ILE A 165 -2.45 1.73 -5.06
N LYS A 166 -2.09 0.45 -4.88
CA LYS A 166 -2.47 -0.65 -5.78
C LYS A 166 -3.94 -1.04 -5.61
N GLN A 167 -4.48 -0.91 -4.40
CA GLN A 167 -5.90 -1.17 -4.11
C GLN A 167 -6.80 -0.05 -4.63
N VAL A 168 -6.43 1.21 -4.38
CA VAL A 168 -7.27 2.38 -4.69
C VAL A 168 -7.06 2.93 -6.11
N GLY A 169 -5.91 2.64 -6.73
CA GLY A 169 -5.65 2.87 -8.15
C GLY A 169 -5.26 4.29 -8.57
N SER A 170 -5.13 5.24 -7.64
CA SER A 170 -4.60 6.59 -7.95
C SER A 170 -4.13 7.31 -6.68
N TRP A 171 -3.18 8.24 -6.82
CA TRP A 171 -2.69 9.02 -5.68
C TRP A 171 -3.79 9.88 -5.06
N GLY A 172 -4.71 10.43 -5.87
CA GLY A 172 -5.86 11.18 -5.39
C GLY A 172 -6.79 10.36 -4.49
N LYS A 173 -7.13 9.12 -4.89
CA LYS A 173 -7.94 8.23 -4.04
C LYS A 173 -7.19 7.81 -2.77
N HIS A 174 -5.89 7.57 -2.87
CA HIS A 174 -5.04 7.17 -1.76
C HIS A 174 -4.97 8.24 -0.66
N ILE A 175 -4.66 9.48 -1.02
CA ILE A 175 -4.59 10.58 -0.03
C ILE A 175 -5.96 10.89 0.55
N ARG A 176 -7.04 10.75 -0.24
CA ARG A 176 -8.40 10.98 0.21
C ARG A 176 -8.80 9.96 1.27
N ALA A 177 -8.63 8.67 0.98
CA ALA A 177 -8.92 7.60 1.92
C ALA A 177 -8.15 7.79 3.23
N ARG A 178 -6.87 8.22 3.16
CA ARG A 178 -6.09 8.54 4.35
C ARG A 178 -6.59 9.79 5.08
N ALA A 179 -6.97 10.84 4.36
CA ALA A 179 -7.53 12.06 4.96
C ALA A 179 -8.82 11.75 5.72
N GLU A 180 -9.72 10.99 5.10
CA GLU A 180 -10.97 10.52 5.69
C GLU A 180 -10.72 9.69 6.97
N TYR A 181 -9.73 8.79 6.95
CA TYR A 181 -9.31 8.05 8.14
C TYR A 181 -8.82 8.98 9.26
N PHE A 182 -7.95 9.94 8.96
CA PHE A 182 -7.35 10.84 9.96
C PHE A 182 -8.37 11.77 10.65
N VAL A 183 -9.47 12.11 9.97
CA VAL A 183 -10.58 12.91 10.55
C VAL A 183 -11.68 12.05 11.19
N SER A 184 -11.64 10.73 11.01
CA SER A 184 -12.65 9.80 11.54
C SER A 184 -12.51 9.58 13.04
N LYS A 185 -13.62 9.17 13.68
CA LYS A 185 -13.65 8.73 15.09
C LYS A 185 -12.79 7.49 15.37
N GLU A 186 -12.39 6.76 14.33
CA GLU A 186 -11.52 5.58 14.42
C GLU A 186 -10.03 5.95 14.49
N SER A 187 -9.67 7.19 14.14
CA SER A 187 -8.31 7.69 14.25
C SER A 187 -7.88 7.74 15.72
N PRO A 188 -6.70 7.20 16.09
CA PRO A 188 -6.18 7.32 17.45
C PRO A 188 -5.91 8.77 17.87
N HIS A 189 -5.89 9.70 16.91
CA HIS A 189 -5.67 11.11 17.15
C HIS A 189 -6.97 11.89 17.40
N TYR A 190 -8.13 11.32 17.10
CA TYR A 190 -9.42 12.03 17.02
C TYR A 190 -9.71 12.85 18.27
N ASP A 191 -9.70 12.23 19.45
CA ASP A 191 -10.02 12.91 20.71
C ASP A 191 -9.00 13.98 21.08
N ASN A 192 -7.72 13.73 20.78
CA ASN A 192 -6.64 14.67 21.10
C ASN A 192 -6.72 15.91 20.23
N ILE A 193 -6.99 15.76 18.93
CA ILE A 193 -7.17 16.89 18.00
C ILE A 193 -8.49 17.59 18.25
N LYS A 194 -9.57 16.87 18.57
CA LYS A 194 -10.85 17.48 18.94
C LYS A 194 -10.72 18.36 20.19
N ARG A 195 -9.85 18.04 21.14
CA ARG A 195 -9.59 18.88 22.33
C ARG A 195 -8.52 19.95 22.08
N PHE A 196 -7.49 19.63 21.30
CA PHE A 196 -6.36 20.50 20.98
C PHE A 196 -5.67 21.10 22.23
N GLN A 197 -5.46 20.29 23.26
CA GLN A 197 -4.91 20.76 24.56
C GLN A 197 -3.49 20.28 24.86
N ASP A 198 -3.00 19.30 24.10
CA ASP A 198 -1.74 18.61 24.36
C ASP A 198 -0.84 18.78 23.12
N THR A 199 0.11 19.72 23.21
CA THR A 199 1.03 20.07 22.11
C THR A 199 1.78 18.84 21.56
N PRO A 200 2.39 17.97 22.39
CA PRO A 200 2.94 16.70 21.92
C PRO A 200 1.99 15.85 21.08
N LYS A 201 0.71 15.76 21.45
CA LYS A 201 -0.29 14.99 20.67
C LYS A 201 -0.66 15.66 19.35
N ILE A 202 -0.67 16.99 19.31
CA ILE A 202 -0.85 17.77 18.07
C ILE A 202 0.32 17.53 17.13
N ILE A 203 1.55 17.60 17.65
CA ILE A 203 2.78 17.29 16.91
C ILE A 203 2.77 15.84 16.39
N TYR A 204 2.29 14.90 17.20
CA TYR A 204 2.20 13.48 16.83
C TYR A 204 1.25 13.22 15.65
N PHE A 205 0.16 13.97 15.52
CA PHE A 205 -0.71 13.90 14.34
C PHE A 205 0.06 14.25 13.06
N ILE A 206 0.82 15.34 13.09
CA ILE A 206 1.62 15.82 11.96
C ILE A 206 2.72 14.82 11.62
N SER A 207 3.44 14.32 12.63
CA SER A 207 4.55 13.39 12.42
C SER A 207 4.08 12.02 11.94
N ASP A 208 2.96 11.50 12.44
CA ASP A 208 2.36 10.24 11.95
C ASP A 208 1.97 10.38 10.47
N LEU A 209 1.26 11.46 10.11
CA LEU A 209 0.84 11.70 8.73
C LEU A 209 2.04 11.83 7.77
N ASN A 210 3.07 12.58 8.17
CA ASN A 210 4.31 12.70 7.40
C ASN A 210 5.03 11.36 7.28
N THR A 211 5.18 10.63 8.39
CA THR A 211 5.91 9.35 8.42
C THR A 211 5.23 8.31 7.54
N ARG A 212 3.91 8.19 7.59
CA ARG A 212 3.15 7.28 6.70
C ARG A 212 3.29 7.66 5.22
N THR A 213 3.28 8.96 4.92
CA THR A 213 3.50 9.49 3.57
C THR A 213 4.90 9.11 3.06
N LYS A 214 5.94 9.35 3.88
CA LYS A 214 7.33 8.98 3.58
C LYS A 214 7.51 7.48 3.43
N GLN A 215 6.88 6.68 4.28
CA GLN A 215 6.95 5.23 4.22
C GLN A 215 6.31 4.69 2.94
N THR A 216 5.15 5.24 2.54
CA THR A 216 4.50 4.91 1.27
C THR A 216 5.45 5.11 0.08
N VAL A 217 6.12 6.26 0.02
CA VAL A 217 7.08 6.55 -1.06
C VAL A 217 8.29 5.63 -0.99
N LYS A 218 8.86 5.41 0.20
CA LYS A 218 10.03 4.53 0.39
C LYS A 218 9.75 3.10 -0.06
N ASP A 219 8.62 2.54 0.35
CA ASP A 219 8.27 1.15 0.04
C ASP A 219 8.03 0.96 -1.45
N TYR A 220 7.36 1.92 -2.10
CA TYR A 220 7.17 1.89 -3.55
C TYR A 220 8.52 2.12 -4.28
N TYR A 221 9.32 3.08 -3.83
CA TYR A 221 10.65 3.35 -4.39
C TYR A 221 11.58 2.14 -4.29
N ALA A 222 11.49 1.34 -3.21
CA ALA A 222 12.27 0.11 -3.08
C ALA A 222 11.95 -0.89 -4.21
N ILE A 223 10.69 -1.00 -4.63
CA ILE A 223 10.30 -1.82 -5.78
C ILE A 223 10.84 -1.20 -7.08
N LEU A 224 10.80 0.13 -7.21
CA LEU A 224 11.34 0.83 -8.37
C LEU A 224 12.85 0.59 -8.53
N ASP A 225 13.59 0.60 -7.43
CA ASP A 225 15.02 0.31 -7.43
C ASP A 225 15.32 -1.13 -7.86
N VAL A 226 14.48 -2.09 -7.48
CA VAL A 226 14.60 -3.48 -7.95
C VAL A 226 14.37 -3.55 -9.46
N VAL A 227 13.27 -2.98 -9.96
CA VAL A 227 12.95 -2.93 -11.40
C VAL A 227 14.06 -2.26 -12.20
N ARG A 228 14.60 -1.13 -11.72
CA ARG A 228 15.70 -0.41 -12.39
C ARG A 228 16.99 -1.22 -12.42
N ARG A 229 17.33 -1.93 -11.34
CA ARG A 229 18.51 -2.80 -11.29
C ARG A 229 18.37 -3.97 -12.24
N ASP A 230 17.18 -4.56 -12.32
CA ASP A 230 16.92 -5.67 -13.23
C ASP A 230 16.94 -5.21 -14.68
N ASN A 231 16.35 -4.06 -15.00
CA ASN A 231 16.44 -3.43 -16.33
C ASN A 231 17.89 -3.06 -16.70
N SER A 232 18.69 -2.57 -15.74
CA SER A 232 20.11 -2.24 -15.98
C SER A 232 20.96 -3.49 -16.20
N ARG A 233 20.70 -4.56 -15.44
CA ARG A 233 21.33 -5.88 -15.66
C ARG A 233 20.93 -6.46 -17.02
N MET A 234 19.69 -6.22 -17.45
CA MET A 234 19.24 -6.59 -18.78
C MET A 234 20.00 -5.81 -19.86
N LEU A 235 20.12 -4.48 -19.77
CA LEU A 235 20.88 -3.64 -20.72
C LEU A 235 22.36 -4.03 -20.84
N VAL A 236 23.01 -4.37 -19.72
CA VAL A 236 24.41 -4.84 -19.72
C VAL A 236 24.55 -6.23 -20.33
N GLN A 237 23.51 -7.08 -20.22
CA GLN A 237 23.45 -8.38 -20.90
C GLN A 237 23.05 -8.28 -22.37
N SER A 238 22.17 -7.35 -22.77
CA SER A 238 21.78 -7.15 -24.17
C SER A 238 22.87 -6.48 -25.01
N ALA A 239 23.78 -5.73 -24.39
CA ALA A 239 25.04 -5.34 -25.05
C ALA A 239 25.94 -6.54 -25.41
N MET A 240 25.67 -7.75 -24.87
CA MET A 240 26.38 -8.99 -25.22
C MET A 240 25.53 -9.97 -26.04
N VAL A 241 24.19 -9.86 -26.03
CA VAL A 241 23.28 -10.74 -26.77
C VAL A 241 21.94 -10.03 -26.97
N ASP A 242 21.62 -9.51 -28.16
CA ASP A 242 20.25 -9.06 -28.42
C ASP A 242 19.77 -9.29 -29.85
N VAL A 243 18.65 -10.02 -29.96
CA VAL A 243 17.39 -9.72 -30.69
C VAL A 243 16.36 -10.75 -30.17
N ASN A 244 15.53 -10.49 -29.13
CA ASN A 244 14.22 -11.19 -28.83
C ASN A 244 13.59 -10.96 -27.41
N GLY A 245 14.00 -9.97 -26.61
CA GLY A 245 13.59 -9.88 -25.18
C GLY A 245 12.17 -9.39 -24.85
N GLU A 246 11.52 -8.61 -25.72
CA GLU A 246 10.29 -7.86 -25.38
C GLU A 246 9.01 -8.72 -25.38
N THR A 247 8.91 -9.68 -26.30
CA THR A 247 7.76 -10.60 -26.42
C THR A 247 7.62 -11.51 -25.19
N ILE A 248 8.75 -11.89 -24.59
CA ILE A 248 8.83 -12.89 -23.51
C ILE A 248 8.17 -12.41 -22.20
N LEU A 249 8.23 -11.11 -21.91
CA LEU A 249 7.68 -10.54 -20.66
C LEU A 249 6.15 -10.44 -20.68
N ARG A 250 5.58 -10.00 -21.82
CA ARG A 250 4.13 -9.90 -22.00
C ARG A 250 3.45 -11.27 -21.89
N ASP A 251 4.07 -12.29 -22.47
CA ASP A 251 3.57 -13.67 -22.43
C ASP A 251 3.54 -14.23 -21.00
N ARG A 252 4.51 -13.87 -20.16
CA ARG A 252 4.57 -14.33 -18.75
C ARG A 252 3.50 -13.70 -17.86
N VAL A 253 3.22 -12.41 -18.04
CA VAL A 253 2.14 -11.72 -17.30
C VAL A 253 0.77 -12.30 -17.68
N SER A 254 0.56 -12.54 -18.98
CA SER A 254 -0.64 -13.21 -19.48
C SER A 254 -0.79 -14.62 -18.88
N ALA A 255 0.29 -15.41 -18.87
CA ALA A 255 0.30 -16.74 -18.30
C ALA A 255 -0.02 -16.74 -16.80
N PHE A 256 0.50 -15.78 -16.03
CA PHE A 256 0.17 -15.63 -14.61
C PHE A 256 -1.32 -15.35 -14.37
N ASN A 257 -1.88 -14.36 -15.07
CA ASN A 257 -3.28 -13.99 -14.91
C ASN A 257 -4.21 -15.16 -15.27
N THR A 258 -3.88 -15.87 -16.35
CA THR A 258 -4.61 -17.07 -16.78
C THR A 258 -4.54 -18.16 -15.71
N ALA A 259 -3.34 -18.49 -15.21
CA ALA A 259 -3.15 -19.49 -14.16
C ALA A 259 -3.89 -19.11 -12.86
N LYS A 260 -3.90 -17.83 -12.50
CA LYS A 260 -4.63 -17.30 -11.34
C LYS A 260 -6.14 -17.48 -11.50
N GLN A 261 -6.72 -17.01 -12.59
CA GLN A 261 -8.16 -17.13 -12.84
C GLN A 261 -8.58 -18.60 -12.81
N ASN A 262 -7.85 -19.44 -13.54
CA ASN A 262 -8.05 -20.88 -13.58
C ASN A 262 -8.09 -21.53 -12.20
N LEU A 263 -7.14 -21.19 -11.33
CA LEU A 263 -7.06 -21.79 -10.00
C LEU A 263 -8.21 -21.34 -9.09
N LEU A 264 -8.57 -20.05 -9.15
CA LEU A 264 -9.68 -19.51 -8.37
C LEU A 264 -11.03 -20.08 -8.84
N GLU A 265 -11.27 -20.14 -10.14
CA GLU A 265 -12.47 -20.76 -10.72
C GLU A 265 -12.54 -22.25 -10.39
N ALA A 266 -11.41 -22.96 -10.46
CA ALA A 266 -11.35 -24.36 -10.08
C ALA A 266 -11.81 -24.59 -8.64
N SER A 267 -11.43 -23.69 -7.72
CA SER A 267 -11.79 -23.78 -6.30
C SER A 267 -13.29 -23.65 -6.02
N MET A 268 -14.10 -23.25 -7.00
CA MET A 268 -15.56 -23.15 -6.85
C MET A 268 -16.26 -24.50 -6.71
N SER A 269 -15.63 -25.60 -7.15
CA SER A 269 -16.22 -26.94 -7.02
C SER A 269 -15.16 -28.01 -6.84
N LEU A 270 -15.51 -29.09 -6.13
CA LEU A 270 -14.60 -30.20 -5.90
C LEU A 270 -14.20 -30.91 -7.21
N SER A 271 -15.14 -31.09 -8.14
CA SER A 271 -14.87 -31.75 -9.42
C SER A 271 -13.91 -30.95 -10.32
N SER A 272 -13.94 -29.62 -10.21
CA SER A 272 -13.01 -28.74 -10.93
C SER A 272 -11.67 -28.64 -10.21
N MET A 273 -11.65 -28.53 -8.88
CA MET A 273 -10.42 -28.36 -8.11
C MET A 273 -9.61 -29.65 -7.98
N TYR A 274 -10.26 -30.74 -7.57
CA TYR A 274 -9.59 -31.99 -7.23
C TYR A 274 -9.49 -32.94 -8.42
N LYS A 275 -8.30 -32.98 -9.02
CA LYS A 275 -7.87 -33.95 -10.02
C LYS A 275 -6.96 -35.00 -9.38
N GLU A 276 -7.36 -36.26 -9.48
CA GLU A 276 -6.68 -37.41 -8.84
C GLU A 276 -5.27 -37.59 -9.43
N GLU A 277 -5.14 -37.44 -10.74
CA GLU A 277 -3.89 -37.48 -11.49
C GLU A 277 -2.89 -36.41 -11.03
N LEU A 278 -3.35 -35.18 -10.81
CA LEU A 278 -2.49 -34.10 -10.31
C LEU A 278 -2.09 -34.34 -8.85
N ALA A 279 -2.99 -34.91 -8.05
CA ALA A 279 -2.71 -35.24 -6.66
C ALA A 279 -1.63 -36.33 -6.58
N ARG A 280 -1.70 -37.36 -7.45
CA ARG A 280 -0.67 -38.41 -7.53
C ARG A 280 0.70 -37.84 -7.86
N VAL A 281 0.82 -36.99 -8.88
CA VAL A 281 2.10 -36.35 -9.23
C VAL A 281 2.69 -35.59 -8.04
N VAL A 282 1.87 -34.82 -7.34
CA VAL A 282 2.33 -34.05 -6.17
C VAL A 282 2.73 -34.96 -5.00
N LEU A 283 1.98 -36.04 -4.76
CA LEU A 283 2.26 -36.99 -3.68
C LEU A 283 3.51 -37.83 -3.96
N GLU A 284 3.84 -38.11 -5.23
CA GLU A 284 5.13 -38.71 -5.61
C GLU A 284 6.30 -37.75 -5.34
N ILE A 285 6.09 -36.45 -5.58
CA ILE A 285 7.07 -35.40 -5.27
C ILE A 285 7.21 -35.20 -3.75
N VAL A 286 6.14 -35.34 -2.98
CA VAL A 286 6.13 -35.18 -1.52
C VAL A 286 5.58 -36.43 -0.83
N PRO A 287 6.35 -37.56 -0.81
CA PRO A 287 5.84 -38.87 -0.39
C PRO A 287 5.47 -38.95 1.10
N LYS A 288 5.92 -37.99 1.91
CA LYS A 288 5.57 -37.89 3.34
C LYS A 288 4.21 -37.20 3.58
N ALA A 289 3.62 -36.58 2.56
CA ALA A 289 2.33 -35.92 2.71
C ALA A 289 1.20 -36.96 2.75
N SER A 290 0.24 -36.77 3.65
CA SER A 290 -0.93 -37.66 3.75
C SER A 290 -1.90 -37.40 2.59
N PRO A 291 -2.19 -38.40 1.73
CA PRO A 291 -3.15 -38.24 0.63
C PRO A 291 -4.54 -37.85 1.12
N ASN A 292 -4.99 -38.47 2.22
CA ASN A 292 -6.27 -38.18 2.84
C ASN A 292 -6.33 -36.74 3.34
N ALA A 293 -5.28 -36.26 4.02
CA ALA A 293 -5.25 -34.90 4.54
C ALA A 293 -5.22 -33.84 3.42
N LEU A 294 -4.52 -34.11 2.31
CA LEU A 294 -4.54 -33.25 1.11
C LEU A 294 -5.96 -33.14 0.54
N LYS A 295 -6.64 -34.28 0.35
CA LYS A 295 -8.02 -34.31 -0.13
C LYS A 295 -8.97 -33.60 0.84
N THR A 296 -8.84 -33.80 2.15
CA THR A 296 -9.65 -33.11 3.15
C THR A 296 -9.53 -31.60 3.08
N ILE A 297 -8.31 -31.05 2.94
CA ILE A 297 -8.12 -29.60 2.80
C ILE A 297 -8.75 -29.09 1.50
N ILE A 298 -8.57 -29.79 0.38
CA ILE A 298 -9.13 -29.36 -0.90
C ILE A 298 -10.68 -29.38 -0.85
N VAL A 299 -11.28 -30.42 -0.25
CA VAL A 299 -12.73 -30.48 -0.02
C VAL A 299 -13.19 -29.26 0.80
N TYR A 300 -12.50 -28.97 1.91
CA TYR A 300 -12.80 -27.81 2.74
C TYR A 300 -12.74 -26.50 1.93
N ILE A 301 -11.67 -26.27 1.17
CA ILE A 301 -11.50 -25.09 0.31
C ILE A 301 -12.70 -24.94 -0.62
N THR A 302 -13.10 -26.03 -1.29
CA THR A 302 -14.21 -25.99 -2.26
C THR A 302 -15.59 -25.88 -1.64
N SER A 303 -15.72 -26.17 -0.34
CA SER A 303 -16.99 -26.03 0.40
C SER A 303 -17.21 -24.63 0.98
N LEU A 304 -16.21 -23.75 0.92
CA LEU A 304 -16.29 -22.43 1.56
C LEU A 304 -17.29 -21.52 0.82
N PRO A 305 -18.25 -20.92 1.54
CA PRO A 305 -19.10 -19.88 0.95
C PRO A 305 -18.29 -18.60 0.71
N TYR A 306 -18.83 -17.69 -0.10
CA TYR A 306 -18.25 -16.35 -0.23
C TYR A 306 -18.20 -15.65 1.13
N GLY A 307 -17.06 -15.02 1.44
CA GLY A 307 -16.85 -14.34 2.71
C GLY A 307 -15.37 -14.24 3.08
N LYS A 308 -15.11 -13.76 4.30
CA LYS A 308 -13.76 -13.49 4.80
C LYS A 308 -12.85 -14.73 4.75
N GLU A 309 -13.34 -15.88 5.21
CA GLU A 309 -12.54 -17.12 5.24
C GLU A 309 -12.17 -17.58 3.83
N ARG A 310 -13.10 -17.49 2.87
CA ARG A 310 -12.81 -17.76 1.45
C ARG A 310 -11.77 -16.79 0.89
N GLY A 311 -11.91 -15.49 1.15
CA GLY A 311 -10.95 -14.48 0.73
C GLY A 311 -9.54 -14.74 1.28
N GLU A 312 -9.42 -15.21 2.52
CA GLU A 312 -8.13 -15.58 3.11
C GLU A 312 -7.48 -16.79 2.39
N ILE A 313 -8.27 -17.79 2.00
CA ILE A 313 -7.80 -18.96 1.24
C ILE A 313 -7.42 -18.60 -0.19
N GLU A 314 -8.26 -17.82 -0.88
CA GLU A 314 -7.97 -17.34 -2.23
C GLU A 314 -6.67 -16.53 -2.23
N GLN A 315 -6.45 -15.72 -1.20
CA GLN A 315 -5.17 -15.02 -1.04
C GLN A 315 -4.00 -15.99 -0.86
N ILE A 316 -4.13 -17.07 -0.08
CA ILE A 316 -3.06 -18.11 0.02
C ILE A 316 -2.76 -18.70 -1.36
N MET A 317 -3.78 -19.00 -2.15
CA MET A 317 -3.63 -19.58 -3.49
C MET A 317 -2.95 -18.61 -4.45
N VAL A 318 -3.39 -17.34 -4.47
CA VAL A 318 -2.76 -16.27 -5.27
C VAL A 318 -1.31 -16.06 -4.83
N ASP A 319 -1.05 -16.04 -3.53
CA ASP A 319 0.29 -15.85 -2.99
C ASP A 319 1.23 -16.99 -3.40
N THR A 320 0.70 -18.22 -3.44
CA THR A 320 1.42 -19.41 -3.91
C THR A 320 1.82 -19.28 -5.39
N LEU A 321 0.87 -18.89 -6.25
CA LEU A 321 1.13 -18.67 -7.67
C LEU A 321 2.11 -17.54 -7.90
N THR A 322 1.98 -16.45 -7.15
CA THR A 322 2.84 -15.27 -7.27
C THR A 322 4.30 -15.64 -7.04
N HIS A 323 4.60 -16.33 -5.94
CA HIS A 323 5.97 -16.77 -5.66
C HIS A 323 6.55 -17.68 -6.74
N ALA A 324 5.73 -18.57 -7.32
CA ALA A 324 6.21 -19.44 -8.37
C ALA A 324 6.47 -18.71 -9.69
N PHE A 325 5.61 -17.77 -10.08
CA PHE A 325 5.82 -16.96 -11.27
C PHE A 325 6.96 -15.95 -11.09
N ASP A 326 7.18 -15.45 -9.88
CA ASP A 326 8.37 -14.67 -9.53
C ASP A 326 9.64 -15.51 -9.72
N TYR A 327 9.62 -16.78 -9.29
CA TYR A 327 10.74 -17.70 -9.51
C TYR A 327 11.00 -17.93 -11.01
N VAL A 328 9.95 -18.21 -11.79
CA VAL A 328 10.01 -18.37 -13.25
C VAL A 328 10.63 -17.15 -13.92
N THR A 329 10.17 -15.97 -13.52
CA THR A 329 10.60 -14.70 -14.12
C THR A 329 12.05 -14.38 -13.76
N THR A 330 12.38 -14.44 -12.48
CA THR A 330 13.72 -14.14 -11.94
C THR A 330 14.79 -15.08 -12.50
N ASN A 331 14.47 -16.37 -12.62
CA ASN A 331 15.43 -17.39 -13.04
C ASN A 331 15.34 -17.71 -14.54
N ARG A 332 14.52 -16.97 -15.31
CA ARG A 332 14.25 -17.19 -16.74
C ARG A 332 13.92 -18.65 -17.07
N VAL A 333 13.19 -19.31 -16.18
CA VAL A 333 12.77 -20.69 -16.38
C VAL A 333 11.63 -20.72 -17.38
N ASN A 334 11.61 -21.72 -18.26
CA ASN A 334 10.46 -21.92 -19.12
C ASN A 334 9.29 -22.47 -18.27
N PHE A 335 8.18 -21.73 -18.21
CA PHE A 335 7.01 -22.11 -17.41
C PHE A 335 6.24 -23.30 -18.00
N THR A 336 6.51 -23.68 -19.25
CA THR A 336 5.92 -24.87 -19.88
C THR A 336 6.59 -26.18 -19.40
N ASP A 337 7.79 -26.10 -18.81
CA ASP A 337 8.43 -27.26 -18.17
C ASP A 337 7.95 -27.41 -16.72
N VAL A 338 6.72 -27.93 -16.61
CA VAL A 338 6.03 -28.12 -15.32
C VAL A 338 6.82 -29.05 -14.39
N ALA A 339 7.48 -30.08 -14.93
CA ALA A 339 8.26 -31.03 -14.14
C ALA A 339 9.50 -30.38 -13.51
N PHE A 340 10.24 -29.58 -14.29
CA PHE A 340 11.36 -28.80 -13.78
C PHE A 340 10.90 -27.78 -12.73
N LEU A 341 9.82 -27.05 -13.02
CA LEU A 341 9.28 -26.04 -12.13
C LEU A 341 8.85 -26.62 -10.77
N LEU A 342 8.11 -27.74 -10.78
CA LEU A 342 7.68 -28.41 -9.55
C LEU A 342 8.86 -28.87 -8.70
N ASN A 343 9.92 -29.41 -9.32
CA ASN A 343 11.11 -29.84 -8.59
C ASN A 343 11.86 -28.66 -7.95
N LYS A 344 11.92 -27.50 -8.62
CA LYS A 344 12.53 -26.29 -8.05
C LYS A 344 11.70 -25.70 -6.91
N LEU A 345 10.39 -25.57 -7.09
CA LEU A 345 9.49 -25.07 -6.06
C LEU A 345 9.47 -25.99 -4.84
N ARG A 346 9.51 -27.31 -5.04
CA ARG A 346 9.66 -28.30 -3.97
C ARG A 346 10.91 -27.99 -3.14
N ALA A 347 12.07 -27.79 -3.77
CA ALA A 347 13.31 -27.51 -3.06
C ALA A 347 13.21 -26.23 -2.21
N LEU A 348 12.59 -25.17 -2.75
CA LEU A 348 12.36 -23.91 -2.03
C LEU A 348 11.40 -24.07 -0.84
N TYR A 349 10.30 -24.79 -1.02
CA TYR A 349 9.32 -25.02 0.04
C TYR A 349 9.82 -25.98 1.11
N MET A 350 10.76 -26.86 0.79
CA MET A 350 11.40 -27.78 1.75
C MET A 350 12.62 -27.18 2.44
N ALA A 351 13.20 -26.08 1.93
CA ALA A 351 14.41 -25.48 2.51
C ALA A 351 14.17 -25.06 3.97
N SER A 352 14.93 -25.65 4.89
CA SER A 352 14.79 -25.41 6.34
C SER A 352 15.27 -24.02 6.77
N LYS A 353 16.20 -23.42 6.02
CA LYS A 353 16.84 -22.12 6.33
C LYS A 353 16.42 -20.99 5.38
N THR A 354 15.18 -21.00 4.87
CA THR A 354 14.72 -19.85 4.09
C THR A 354 14.61 -18.62 4.99
N THR A 355 15.25 -17.53 4.60
CA THR A 355 15.13 -16.22 5.25
C THR A 355 14.07 -15.35 4.59
N ASP A 356 13.42 -15.85 3.53
CA ASP A 356 12.38 -15.12 2.82
C ASP A 356 11.13 -14.99 3.71
N PRO A 357 10.80 -13.78 4.20
CA PRO A 357 9.65 -13.57 5.06
C PRO A 357 8.33 -13.97 4.38
N TYR A 358 8.26 -13.88 3.05
CA TYR A 358 7.08 -14.26 2.29
C TYR A 358 6.82 -15.76 2.38
N ILE A 359 7.84 -16.58 2.10
CA ILE A 359 7.75 -18.03 2.22
C ILE A 359 7.43 -18.40 3.67
N LEU A 360 8.03 -17.74 4.66
CA LEU A 360 7.75 -18.00 6.07
C LEU A 360 6.27 -17.74 6.42
N THR A 361 5.70 -16.61 5.99
CA THR A 361 4.28 -16.29 6.24
C THR A 361 3.34 -17.27 5.56
N LEU A 362 3.63 -17.64 4.31
CA LEU A 362 2.84 -18.61 3.55
C LEU A 362 2.86 -19.99 4.22
N ARG A 363 4.02 -20.40 4.72
CA ARG A 363 4.16 -21.66 5.47
C ARG A 363 3.30 -21.65 6.72
N THR A 364 3.38 -20.60 7.54
CA THR A 364 2.59 -20.48 8.78
C THR A 364 1.08 -20.50 8.51
N ARG A 365 0.61 -19.79 7.47
CA ARG A 365 -0.83 -19.74 7.13
C ARG A 365 -1.36 -21.12 6.72
N ILE A 366 -0.63 -21.84 5.87
CA ILE A 366 -1.05 -23.17 5.41
C ILE A 366 -0.95 -24.22 6.52
N GLU A 367 0.07 -24.17 7.38
CA GLU A 367 0.17 -25.09 8.52
C GLU A 367 -0.95 -24.85 9.53
N LYS A 368 -1.31 -23.58 9.78
CA LYS A 368 -2.47 -23.24 10.61
C LYS A 368 -3.77 -23.79 10.02
N LEU A 369 -3.94 -23.67 8.70
CA LEU A 369 -5.07 -24.24 7.98
C LEU A 369 -5.11 -25.77 8.11
N ALA A 370 -3.99 -26.43 7.86
CA ALA A 370 -3.85 -27.87 7.96
C ALA A 370 -4.15 -28.38 9.37
N LYS A 371 -3.64 -27.69 10.40
CA LYS A 371 -3.87 -28.05 11.80
C LYS A 371 -5.35 -27.92 12.20
N LYS A 372 -6.05 -26.91 11.65
CA LYS A 372 -7.47 -26.65 11.94
C LYS A 372 -8.40 -27.66 11.26
N HIS A 373 -8.10 -28.08 10.02
CA HIS A 373 -9.04 -28.84 9.18
C HIS A 373 -8.64 -30.29 8.91
N THR A 374 -7.52 -30.77 9.47
CA THR A 374 -7.09 -32.17 9.32
C THR A 374 -6.81 -32.80 10.68
N HIS A 375 -6.57 -34.12 10.67
CA HIS A 375 -6.16 -34.89 11.84
C HIS A 375 -4.68 -34.68 12.21
N LEU A 376 -3.89 -33.99 11.38
CA LEU A 376 -2.45 -33.85 11.59
C LEU A 376 -2.12 -32.93 12.76
N ARG A 377 -1.14 -33.32 13.57
CA ARG A 377 -0.68 -32.56 14.75
C ARG A 377 0.83 -32.40 14.83
N ARG A 378 1.61 -33.32 14.27
CA ARG A 378 3.07 -33.27 14.28
C ARG A 378 3.58 -32.29 13.22
N ASP A 379 4.55 -31.48 13.57
CA ASP A 379 5.09 -30.43 12.69
C ASP A 379 5.65 -30.99 11.37
N ALA A 380 6.27 -32.18 11.42
CA ALA A 380 6.77 -32.86 10.22
C ALA A 380 5.64 -33.22 9.23
N ASP A 381 4.49 -33.67 9.73
CA ASP A 381 3.34 -34.03 8.89
C ASP A 381 2.66 -32.78 8.32
N LEU A 382 2.55 -31.72 9.14
CA LEU A 382 2.02 -30.42 8.73
C LEU A 382 2.89 -29.78 7.64
N ALA A 383 4.21 -29.81 7.80
CA ALA A 383 5.15 -29.31 6.81
C ALA A 383 5.09 -30.12 5.50
N ALA A 384 4.95 -31.45 5.58
CA ALA A 384 4.78 -32.30 4.39
C ALA A 384 3.49 -31.97 3.65
N LEU A 385 2.36 -31.85 4.36
CA LEU A 385 1.07 -31.49 3.77
C LEU A 385 1.09 -30.09 3.15
N ARG A 386 1.70 -29.12 3.83
CA ARG A 386 1.91 -27.76 3.32
C ARG A 386 2.64 -27.76 1.99
N ASN A 387 3.76 -28.49 1.89
CA ASN A 387 4.55 -28.55 0.66
C ASN A 387 3.75 -29.20 -0.48
N ALA A 388 3.00 -30.26 -0.18
CA ALA A 388 2.12 -30.88 -1.16
C ALA A 388 1.02 -29.91 -1.63
N LEU A 389 0.35 -29.20 -0.71
CA LEU A 389 -0.71 -28.26 -1.05
C LEU A 389 -0.21 -27.10 -1.92
N LEU A 390 0.97 -26.54 -1.62
CA LEU A 390 1.61 -25.50 -2.42
C LEU A 390 1.88 -25.96 -3.86
N LEU A 391 2.46 -27.15 -4.02
CA LEU A 391 2.71 -27.74 -5.34
C LEU A 391 1.42 -28.11 -6.06
N TYR A 392 0.38 -28.50 -5.32
CA TYR A 392 -0.93 -28.81 -5.88
C TYR A 392 -1.60 -27.58 -6.51
N PHE A 393 -1.59 -26.45 -5.81
CA PHE A 393 -2.10 -25.19 -6.36
C PHE A 393 -1.37 -24.80 -7.65
N MET A 394 -0.05 -24.98 -7.69
CA MET A 394 0.76 -24.71 -8.88
C MET A 394 0.36 -25.58 -10.06
N ILE A 395 0.39 -26.90 -9.90
CA ILE A 395 0.09 -27.81 -11.01
C ILE A 395 -1.36 -27.67 -11.45
N ARG A 396 -2.30 -27.42 -10.52
CA ARG A 396 -3.71 -27.21 -10.85
C ARG A 396 -3.92 -25.94 -11.67
N ALA A 397 -3.23 -24.86 -11.34
CA ALA A 397 -3.33 -23.60 -12.08
C ALA A 397 -2.82 -23.71 -13.52
N LEU A 398 -1.78 -24.52 -13.73
CA LEU A 398 -1.15 -24.74 -15.04
C LEU A 398 -1.88 -25.79 -15.89
N ALA A 399 -2.50 -26.79 -15.27
CA ALA A 399 -3.17 -27.89 -15.98
C ALA A 399 -4.34 -27.44 -16.87
N SER A 400 -4.95 -26.28 -16.61
CA SER A 400 -6.02 -25.70 -17.44
C SER A 400 -5.54 -24.67 -18.46
N VAL A 401 -4.22 -24.46 -18.58
CA VAL A 401 -3.60 -23.60 -19.61
C VAL A 401 -3.22 -24.42 -20.86
N ASN A 402 -3.10 -25.75 -20.73
CA ASN A 402 -2.62 -26.66 -21.77
C ASN A 402 -3.72 -27.52 -22.41
N ASN A 403 -4.99 -27.14 -22.29
CA ASN A 403 -6.11 -27.76 -22.99
C ASN A 403 -6.75 -26.79 -23.97
#